data_AF-A0A4Q7BIL3-F1
#
_entry.id   AF-A0A4Q7BIL3-F1
#
_cell.length_a   1.000
_cell.length_b   1.000
_cell.length_c   1.000
_cell.angle_alpha   90.00
_cell.angle_beta   90.00
_cell.angle_gamma   90.00
#
_symmetry.space_group_name_H-M   'P 1'
#
loop_
_entity.id
_entity.type
_entity.pdbx_description
1 polymer ?
#
loop_
_entity_poly.entity_id
_entity_poly.type
_entity_poly.pdbx_seq_one_letter_code
_entity_poly.pdbx_strand_id
1 'polypeptide(L)'
;MKKLLLLLTLLVSGGAWADCSNIDSSTDKRECYQQKLKFADQKLLSTYQESLRMTSSESKQKLIKAQRLWVQYKEADCLYDASRIDDRTGFTSNQLACLIKKSTTREQELKDRLGDN
;
A
#
# COMPACT_ATOMS: atom_id res chain seq x y z
N MET A 1 25.04 -7.19 -44.19
CA MET A 1 24.18 -6.36 -43.32
C MET A 1 24.31 -6.86 -41.89
N LYS A 2 25.11 -6.18 -41.07
CA LYS A 2 25.43 -6.56 -39.69
C LYS A 2 24.25 -6.20 -38.79
N LYS A 3 23.58 -7.21 -38.21
CA LYS A 3 22.51 -7.00 -37.21
C LYS A 3 23.17 -6.58 -35.89
N LEU A 4 23.09 -5.29 -35.59
CA LEU A 4 23.51 -4.73 -34.30
C LEU A 4 22.37 -4.94 -33.29
N LEU A 5 22.48 -5.98 -32.46
CA LEU A 5 21.57 -6.21 -31.34
C LEU A 5 22.04 -5.36 -30.14
N LEU A 6 21.39 -4.21 -29.94
CA LEU A 6 21.55 -3.38 -28.75
C LEU A 6 20.78 -4.02 -27.59
N LEU A 7 21.50 -4.65 -26.66
CA LEU A 7 20.97 -5.08 -25.36
C LEU A 7 20.83 -3.87 -24.45
N LEU A 8 19.59 -3.41 -24.26
CA LEU A 8 19.23 -2.38 -23.30
C LEU A 8 19.03 -3.04 -21.92
N THR A 9 20.05 -3.02 -21.09
CA THR A 9 19.96 -3.46 -19.69
C THR A 9 19.20 -2.40 -18.89
N LEU A 10 17.94 -2.69 -18.56
CA LEU A 10 17.17 -1.90 -17.59
C LEU A 10 17.81 -2.06 -16.21
N LEU A 11 18.41 -0.98 -15.71
CA LEU A 11 18.71 -0.82 -14.29
C LEU A 11 17.38 -0.79 -13.53
N VAL A 12 17.04 -1.92 -12.92
CA VAL A 12 15.97 -1.96 -11.91
C VAL A 12 16.54 -1.25 -10.68
N SER A 13 16.30 0.05 -10.58
CA SER A 13 16.53 0.79 -9.35
C SER A 13 15.60 0.23 -8.28
N GLY A 14 16.12 -0.66 -7.44
CA GLY A 14 15.45 -1.07 -6.22
C GLY A 14 15.21 0.18 -5.37
N GLY A 15 13.96 0.62 -5.28
CA GLY A 15 13.60 1.78 -4.47
C GLY A 15 13.94 1.50 -3.02
N ALA A 16 15.03 2.09 -2.53
CA ALA A 16 15.25 2.25 -1.11
C ALA A 16 14.05 3.04 -0.57
N TRP A 17 13.28 2.44 0.33
CA TRP A 17 12.15 3.12 0.94
C TRP A 17 12.68 4.27 1.80
N ALA A 18 12.37 5.50 1.42
CA ALA A 18 12.78 6.66 2.19
C ALA A 18 12.19 6.57 3.61
N ASP A 19 12.99 6.78 4.65
CA ASP A 19 12.46 6.89 6.01
C ASP A 19 11.80 8.26 6.20
N CYS A 20 10.48 8.34 6.00
CA CYS A 20 9.73 9.59 6.06
C CYS A 20 9.74 10.24 7.46
N SER A 21 10.10 9.53 8.53
CA SER A 21 10.12 10.13 9.87
C SER A 21 11.23 11.17 10.06
N ASN A 22 12.34 11.03 9.33
CA ASN A 22 13.55 11.84 9.49
C ASN A 22 13.58 13.09 8.60
N ILE A 23 12.43 13.47 8.03
CA ILE A 23 12.29 14.66 7.20
C ILE A 23 11.85 15.85 8.08
N ASP A 24 12.61 16.93 8.10
CA ASP A 24 12.30 18.11 8.94
C ASP A 24 11.16 18.97 8.38
N SER A 25 11.09 19.09 7.04
CA SER A 25 10.01 19.80 6.36
C SER A 25 8.68 19.04 6.49
N SER A 26 7.65 19.70 7.03
CA SER A 26 6.31 19.12 7.18
C SER A 26 5.64 18.82 5.82
N THR A 27 5.90 19.65 4.81
CA THR A 27 5.43 19.44 3.43
C THR A 27 6.07 18.20 2.83
N ASP A 28 7.39 18.11 2.87
CA ASP A 28 8.16 17.02 2.26
C ASP A 28 7.85 15.69 2.98
N LYS A 29 7.66 15.74 4.30
CA LYS A 29 7.22 14.59 5.10
C LYS A 29 5.87 14.07 4.64
N ARG A 30 4.89 14.96 4.46
CA ARG A 30 3.55 14.60 3.97
C ARG A 30 3.61 14.00 2.58
N GLU A 31 4.39 14.58 1.67
CA GLU A 31 4.58 14.05 0.31
C GLU A 31 5.23 12.67 0.33
N CYS A 32 6.24 12.46 1.17
CA CYS A 32 6.86 11.15 1.37
C CYS A 32 5.83 10.11 1.83
N TYR A 33 4.99 10.43 2.82
CA TYR A 33 3.93 9.53 3.28
C TYR A 33 2.87 9.27 2.20
N GLN A 34 2.48 10.28 1.40
CA GLN A 34 1.55 10.08 0.28
C GLN A 34 2.12 9.13 -0.78
N GLN A 35 3.41 9.26 -1.12
CA GLN A 35 4.09 8.35 -2.03
C GLN A 35 4.16 6.92 -1.47
N LYS A 36 4.50 6.78 -0.18
CA LYS A 36 4.48 5.47 0.50
C LYS A 36 3.10 4.83 0.48
N LEU A 37 2.04 5.59 0.76
CA LEU A 37 0.67 5.09 0.72
C LEU A 37 0.31 4.60 -0.68
N LYS A 38 0.61 5.39 -1.72
CA LYS A 38 0.38 4.99 -3.11
C LYS A 38 1.06 3.67 -3.42
N PHE A 39 2.30 3.50 -3.00
CA PHE A 39 3.05 2.27 -3.23
C PHE A 39 2.48 1.08 -2.44
N ALA A 40 2.12 1.27 -1.17
CA ALA A 40 1.49 0.23 -0.35
C ALA A 40 0.14 -0.22 -0.94
N ASP A 41 -0.68 0.73 -1.40
CA ASP A 41 -1.98 0.43 -2.04
C ASP A 41 -1.80 -0.28 -3.38
N GLN A 42 -0.76 0.07 -4.16
CA GLN A 42 -0.44 -0.64 -5.41
C GLN A 42 -0.04 -2.10 -5.15
N LYS A 43 0.78 -2.35 -4.14
CA LYS A 43 1.13 -3.72 -3.72
C LYS A 43 -0.09 -4.51 -3.28
N LEU A 44 -0.90 -3.92 -2.40
CA LEU A 44 -2.14 -4.53 -1.94
C LEU A 44 -3.09 -4.85 -3.11
N LEU A 45 -3.24 -3.95 -4.08
CA LEU A 45 -4.08 -4.18 -5.26
C LEU A 45 -3.57 -5.38 -6.07
N SER A 46 -2.26 -5.46 -6.31
CA SER A 46 -1.63 -6.58 -7.02
C SER A 46 -1.89 -7.91 -6.30
N THR A 47 -1.63 -7.97 -5.00
CA THR A 47 -1.89 -9.17 -4.18
C THR A 47 -3.37 -9.53 -4.16
N TYR A 48 -4.27 -8.54 -4.06
CA TYR A 48 -5.71 -8.79 -4.10
C TYR A 48 -6.18 -9.35 -5.44
N GLN A 49 -5.65 -8.86 -6.56
CA GLN A 49 -5.94 -9.39 -7.89
C GLN A 49 -5.48 -10.85 -8.01
N GLU A 50 -4.32 -11.17 -7.47
CA GLU A 50 -3.82 -12.54 -7.43
C GLU A 50 -4.69 -13.43 -6.54
N SER A 51 -5.08 -12.95 -5.35
CA SER A 51 -6.02 -13.66 -4.49
C SER A 51 -7.35 -13.94 -5.20
N LEU A 52 -7.88 -13.00 -5.99
CA LEU A 52 -9.08 -13.21 -6.78
C LEU A 52 -8.89 -14.24 -7.89
N ARG A 53 -7.70 -14.31 -8.50
CA ARG A 53 -7.37 -15.29 -9.53
C ARG A 53 -7.36 -16.70 -8.96
N MET A 54 -6.79 -16.87 -7.77
CA MET A 54 -6.65 -18.16 -7.09
C MET A 54 -7.90 -18.61 -6.34
N THR A 55 -8.80 -17.69 -5.97
CA THR A 55 -10.04 -18.01 -5.25
C THR A 55 -11.04 -18.73 -6.18
N SER A 56 -11.71 -19.78 -5.68
CA SER A 56 -12.77 -20.48 -6.41
C SER A 56 -13.93 -19.55 -6.80
N SER A 57 -14.61 -19.85 -7.92
CA SER A 57 -15.74 -19.06 -8.41
C SER A 57 -16.80 -18.77 -7.34
N GLU A 58 -17.14 -19.78 -6.54
CA GLU A 58 -18.11 -19.70 -5.44
C GLU A 58 -17.67 -18.76 -4.31
N SER A 59 -16.36 -18.61 -4.08
CA SER A 59 -15.82 -17.80 -2.98
C SER A 59 -15.36 -16.40 -3.41
N LYS A 60 -15.21 -16.13 -4.71
CA LYS A 60 -14.77 -14.81 -5.22
C LYS A 60 -15.63 -13.66 -4.70
N GLN A 61 -16.96 -13.83 -4.69
CA GLN A 61 -17.86 -12.78 -4.18
C GLN A 61 -17.69 -12.53 -2.68
N LYS A 62 -17.32 -13.55 -1.90
CA LYS A 62 -17.01 -13.40 -0.47
C LYS A 62 -15.73 -12.59 -0.29
N LEU A 63 -14.68 -12.87 -1.07
CA LEU A 63 -13.43 -12.10 -1.04
C LEU A 63 -13.65 -10.64 -1.46
N ILE A 64 -14.41 -10.39 -2.53
CA ILE A 64 -14.76 -9.03 -2.98
C ILE A 64 -15.50 -8.27 -1.87
N LYS A 65 -16.52 -8.89 -1.27
CA LYS A 65 -17.28 -8.28 -0.18
C LYS A 65 -16.39 -7.96 1.02
N ALA A 66 -15.53 -8.91 1.43
CA ALA A 66 -14.60 -8.72 2.53
C ALA A 66 -13.63 -7.56 2.27
N GLN A 67 -13.06 -7.47 1.07
CA GLN A 67 -12.14 -6.40 0.72
C GLN A 67 -12.81 -5.02 0.72
N ARG A 68 -14.04 -4.91 0.19
CA ARG A 68 -14.81 -3.65 0.20
C ARG A 68 -15.12 -3.16 1.60
N LEU A 69 -15.56 -4.06 2.49
CA LEU A 69 -15.82 -3.72 3.89
C LEU A 69 -14.53 -3.34 4.62
N TRP A 70 -13.43 -4.04 4.32
CA TRP A 70 -12.13 -3.70 4.87
C TRP A 70 -11.66 -2.29 4.47
N VAL A 71 -11.91 -1.83 3.23
CA VAL A 71 -11.57 -0.46 2.81
C VAL A 71 -12.34 0.57 3.65
N GLN A 72 -13.64 0.37 3.85
CA GLN A 72 -14.45 1.26 4.69
C GLN A 72 -13.95 1.28 6.13
N TYR A 73 -13.62 0.12 6.70
CA TYR A 73 -13.00 0.01 8.01
C TYR A 73 -11.66 0.75 8.07
N LYS A 74 -10.77 0.56 7.09
CA LYS A 74 -9.46 1.23 7.02
C LYS A 74 -9.63 2.75 7.09
N GLU A 75 -10.52 3.30 6.27
CA GLU A 75 -10.74 4.75 6.20
C GLU A 75 -11.33 5.30 7.50
N ALA A 76 -12.37 4.66 8.04
CA ALA A 76 -13.02 5.09 9.27
C ALA A 76 -12.07 5.01 10.49
N ASP A 77 -11.33 3.91 10.61
CA ASP A 77 -10.44 3.68 11.75
C ASP A 77 -9.23 4.61 11.72
N CYS A 78 -8.64 4.86 10.55
CA CYS A 78 -7.53 5.82 10.43
C CYS A 78 -7.97 7.27 10.59
N LEU A 79 -9.22 7.60 10.24
CA LEU A 79 -9.77 8.92 10.55
C LEU A 79 -9.95 9.10 12.07
N TYR A 80 -10.44 8.07 12.76
CA TYR A 80 -10.55 8.06 14.21
C TYR A 80 -9.18 8.15 14.90
N ASP A 81 -8.18 7.36 14.50
CA ASP A 81 -6.84 7.39 15.10
C ASP A 81 -6.19 8.79 14.96
N ALA A 82 -6.33 9.40 13.79
CA ALA A 82 -5.82 10.75 13.53
C ALA A 82 -6.52 11.83 14.35
N SER A 83 -7.81 11.65 14.70
CA SER A 83 -8.58 12.62 15.49
C SER A 83 -8.06 12.85 16.91
N ARG A 84 -7.15 12.00 17.38
CA ARG A 84 -6.47 12.12 18.68
C ARG A 84 -5.32 13.13 18.68
N ILE A 85 -5.03 13.75 17.53
CA ILE A 85 -3.97 14.74 17.35
C ILE A 85 -4.61 16.11 17.13
N ASP A 86 -4.28 17.06 18.01
CA ASP A 86 -4.93 18.38 18.06
C ASP A 86 -4.48 19.33 16.93
N ASP A 87 -3.30 19.12 16.34
CA ASP A 87 -2.80 19.96 15.25
C ASP A 87 -3.03 19.33 13.87
N ARG A 88 -3.34 20.17 12.87
CA ARG A 88 -3.69 19.73 11.50
C ARG A 88 -2.55 18.98 10.80
N THR A 89 -1.30 19.34 11.07
CA THR A 89 -0.14 18.72 10.41
C THR A 89 0.05 17.31 10.97
N GLY A 90 0.06 17.17 12.30
CA GLY A 90 0.13 15.90 13.00
C GLY A 90 -1.05 14.98 12.68
N PHE A 91 -2.26 15.53 12.59
CA PHE A 91 -3.46 14.81 12.13
C PHE A 91 -3.22 14.13 10.78
N THR A 92 -2.75 14.90 9.79
CA THR A 92 -2.56 14.40 8.42
C THR A 92 -1.47 13.33 8.36
N SER A 93 -0.34 13.55 9.02
CA SER A 93 0.76 12.58 9.07
C SER A 93 0.35 11.29 9.78
N ASN A 94 -0.40 11.38 10.88
CA ASN A 94 -0.91 10.22 11.61
C ASN A 94 -1.90 9.40 10.75
N GLN A 95 -2.86 10.08 10.09
CA GLN A 95 -3.81 9.43 9.20
C GLN A 95 -3.09 8.65 8.08
N LEU A 96 -2.12 9.27 7.41
CA LEU A 96 -1.35 8.62 6.35
C LEU A 96 -0.54 7.43 6.87
N ALA A 97 0.10 7.55 8.04
CA ALA A 97 0.84 6.46 8.65
C ALA A 97 -0.06 5.26 8.98
N CYS A 98 -1.26 5.51 9.52
CA CYS A 98 -2.26 4.48 9.77
C CYS A 98 -2.69 3.78 8.47
N LEU A 99 -2.99 4.55 7.42
CA LEU A 99 -3.41 4.01 6.12
C LEU A 99 -2.33 3.10 5.53
N ILE A 100 -1.07 3.51 5.56
CA ILE A 100 0.08 2.71 5.10
C ILE A 100 0.15 1.39 5.87
N LYS A 101 0.16 1.48 7.21
CA LYS A 101 0.26 0.30 8.08
C LYS A 101 -0.84 -0.71 7.76
N LYS A 102 -2.09 -0.26 7.68
CA LYS A 102 -3.23 -1.15 7.40
C LYS A 102 -3.15 -1.75 6.00
N SER A 103 -2.77 -0.99 4.97
CA SER A 103 -2.62 -1.52 3.62
C SER A 103 -1.52 -2.59 3.55
N THR A 104 -0.37 -2.38 4.20
CA THR A 104 0.70 -3.38 4.28
C THR A 104 0.28 -4.62 5.09
N THR A 105 -0.41 -4.46 6.22
CA THR A 105 -0.94 -5.60 6.98
C THR A 105 -1.92 -6.41 6.15
N ARG A 106 -2.83 -5.74 5.42
CA ARG A 106 -3.80 -6.43 4.58
C ARG A 106 -3.17 -7.16 3.40
N GLU A 107 -2.11 -6.60 2.82
CA GLU A 107 -1.30 -7.29 1.81
C GLU A 107 -0.77 -8.61 2.38
N GLN A 108 -0.19 -8.58 3.59
CA GLN A 108 0.33 -9.78 4.23
C GLN A 108 -0.78 -10.79 4.55
N GLU A 109 -1.90 -10.35 5.11
CA GLU A 109 -3.05 -11.25 5.37
C GLU A 109 -3.54 -11.97 4.11
N LEU A 110 -3.45 -11.33 2.94
CA LEU A 110 -3.84 -11.94 1.68
C LEU A 110 -2.78 -12.93 1.18
N LYS A 111 -1.48 -12.62 1.33
CA LYS A 111 -0.37 -13.54 1.01
C LYS A 111 -0.41 -14.80 1.88
N ASP A 112 -0.62 -14.64 3.18
CA ASP A 112 -0.71 -15.76 4.13
C ASP A 112 -1.82 -16.74 3.75
N ARG A 113 -2.95 -16.22 3.23
CA ARG A 113 -4.08 -17.03 2.75
C ARG A 113 -3.80 -17.76 1.44
N LEU A 114 -2.87 -17.24 0.62
CA LEU A 114 -2.42 -17.88 -0.62
C LEU A 114 -1.33 -18.93 -0.37
N GLY A 115 -0.65 -18.88 0.79
CA GLY A 115 0.52 -19.69 1.08
C GLY A 115 1.83 -19.12 0.52
N ASP A 116 1.85 -17.85 0.09
CA ASP A 116 3.02 -17.13 -0.44
C ASP A 116 3.85 -16.50 0.69
N ASN A 117 4.36 -17.33 1.61
CA ASN A 117 5.26 -16.90 2.69
C ASN A 117 6.73 -16.84 2.25
#